data_AF-A0A0Q8PHC3-F1
#
_entry.id   AF-A0A0Q8PHC3-F1
#
_cell.length_a   1.000
_cell.length_b   1.000
_cell.length_c   1.000
_cell.angle_alpha   90.00
_cell.angle_beta   90.00
_cell.angle_gamma   90.00
#
_symmetry.space_group_name_H-M   'P 1'
#
loop_
_entity.id
_entity.type
_entity.pdbx_description
1 polymer ?
#
loop_
_entity_poly.entity_id
_entity_poly.type
_entity_poly.pdbx_seq_one_letter_code
_entity_poly.pdbx_strand_id
1 'polypeptide(L)'
;MRELKDGAGLTYRQLEERAAEQGSVLARSTLADVLNGRTLPRPELLSVFVRACGAADREADWLRARDALAAPPSPLLPAPPSPADERPPAALRRRIPRLPLVASFTLAAAVLVWALTPSLSEQPAAAPQHQSVAAPQHQSVAAPAVLPTGWVRIRPVTAPELCLTDGRVRDQRYTPLVAVQRPCGEAGPQATLLEPLGGDEYHIQWHHPDYGKGCLKALTDGPGLGLLEPMDDCIQGSHFHVEPSGPAGSGTYVLRVDGQGCAGIAGDGTGAGTETVMAHCVGRGGQVFFVEPVTRPTFSAP
;
A
#
# COMPACT_ATOMS: atom_id res chain seq x y z
N MET A 1 9.47 23.86 -9.22
CA MET A 1 9.67 23.14 -7.94
C MET A 1 11.04 22.48 -7.84
N ARG A 2 11.50 21.70 -8.85
CA ARG A 2 12.86 21.12 -8.85
C ARG A 2 13.95 22.16 -8.62
N GLU A 3 13.94 23.25 -9.39
CA GLU A 3 14.87 24.38 -9.22
C GLU A 3 14.84 25.00 -7.81
N LEU A 4 13.67 25.06 -7.15
CA LEU A 4 13.57 25.57 -5.78
C LEU A 4 14.25 24.64 -4.78
N LYS A 5 14.04 23.32 -4.92
CA LYS A 5 14.69 22.32 -4.09
C LYS A 5 16.21 22.31 -4.31
N ASP A 6 16.63 22.37 -5.57
CA ASP A 6 18.05 22.32 -5.94
C ASP A 6 18.78 23.59 -5.48
N GLY A 7 18.16 24.76 -5.61
CA GLY A 7 18.68 26.02 -5.07
C GLY A 7 18.76 26.04 -3.53
N ALA A 8 17.87 25.31 -2.85
CA ALA A 8 17.95 25.12 -1.40
C ALA A 8 19.00 24.07 -0.98
N GLY A 9 19.53 23.27 -1.92
CA GLY A 9 20.52 22.23 -1.64
C GLY A 9 20.00 21.08 -0.78
N LEU A 10 18.68 20.85 -0.74
CA LEU A 10 18.06 19.88 0.16
C LEU A 10 17.86 18.52 -0.50
N THR A 11 18.17 17.47 0.24
CA THR A 11 17.79 16.09 -0.06
C THR A 11 16.31 15.83 0.28
N TYR A 12 15.72 14.75 -0.23
CA TYR A 12 14.35 14.34 0.14
C TYR A 12 14.24 14.18 1.67
N ARG A 13 15.13 13.38 2.27
CA ARG A 13 15.29 13.23 3.72
C ARG A 13 15.26 14.55 4.50
N GLN A 14 16.05 15.54 4.10
CA GLN A 14 16.09 16.84 4.79
C GLN A 14 14.78 17.63 4.65
N LEU A 15 14.03 17.45 3.57
CA LEU A 15 12.70 18.05 3.42
C LEU A 15 11.67 17.39 4.32
N GLU A 16 11.72 16.07 4.47
CA GLU A 16 10.86 15.33 5.42
C GLU A 16 11.13 15.74 6.87
N GLU A 17 12.42 15.79 7.25
CA GLU A 17 12.85 16.21 8.60
C GLU A 17 12.35 17.62 8.92
N ARG A 18 12.57 18.59 8.03
CA ARG A 18 12.09 19.97 8.21
C ARG A 18 10.57 20.08 8.26
N ALA A 19 9.85 19.26 7.50
CA ALA A 19 8.39 19.21 7.58
C ALA A 19 7.95 18.66 8.95
N ALA A 20 8.60 17.60 9.44
CA ALA A 20 8.29 16.99 10.72
C ALA A 20 8.57 17.95 11.89
N GLU A 21 9.65 18.72 11.84
CA GLU A 21 9.95 19.80 12.80
C GLU A 21 8.83 20.85 12.87
N GLN A 22 8.08 21.02 11.78
CA GLN A 22 6.94 21.93 11.67
C GLN A 22 5.59 21.21 11.91
N GLY A 23 5.61 19.98 12.43
CA GLY A 23 4.42 19.17 12.70
C GLY A 23 3.66 18.73 11.44
N SER A 24 4.31 18.75 10.29
CA SER A 24 3.77 18.38 8.99
C SER A 24 4.48 17.15 8.43
N VAL A 25 3.85 16.45 7.48
CA VAL A 25 4.46 15.27 6.83
C VAL A 25 4.57 15.54 5.33
N LEU A 26 5.78 15.41 4.79
CA LEU A 26 6.05 15.44 3.35
C LEU A 26 6.52 14.07 2.88
N ALA A 27 5.60 13.14 2.64
CA ALA A 27 5.98 11.81 2.21
C ALA A 27 6.78 11.80 0.90
N ARG A 28 7.91 11.08 0.91
CA ARG A 28 8.90 10.99 -0.17
C ARG A 28 8.29 10.76 -1.53
N SER A 29 7.48 9.70 -1.63
CA SER A 29 6.89 9.26 -2.89
C SER A 29 5.96 10.30 -3.50
N THR A 30 5.17 10.96 -2.66
CA THR A 30 4.26 12.03 -3.10
C THR A 30 5.07 13.23 -3.58
N LEU A 31 6.09 13.63 -2.82
CA LEU A 31 6.95 14.75 -3.21
C LEU A 31 7.74 14.45 -4.49
N ALA A 32 8.25 13.24 -4.65
CA ALA A 32 8.97 12.82 -5.85
C ALA A 32 8.06 12.79 -7.08
N ASP A 33 6.82 12.28 -6.97
CA ASP A 33 5.86 12.31 -8.07
C ASP A 33 5.51 13.73 -8.52
N VAL A 34 5.31 14.64 -7.55
CA VAL A 34 5.10 16.07 -7.80
C VAL A 34 6.33 16.69 -8.47
N LEU A 35 7.53 16.43 -7.95
CA LEU A 35 8.77 16.95 -8.51
C LEU A 35 9.07 16.39 -9.89
N ASN A 36 8.61 15.19 -10.21
CA ASN A 36 8.69 14.57 -11.53
C ASN A 36 7.56 15.01 -12.47
N GLY A 37 6.60 15.81 -12.00
CA GLY A 37 5.48 16.31 -12.79
C GLY A 37 4.40 15.27 -13.09
N ARG A 38 4.40 14.13 -12.39
CA ARG A 38 3.40 13.05 -12.57
C ARG A 38 2.05 13.41 -11.97
N THR A 39 2.03 14.27 -10.97
CA THR A 39 0.82 14.69 -10.26
C THR A 39 0.91 16.17 -9.89
N LEU A 40 -0.20 16.90 -9.99
CA LEU A 40 -0.29 18.28 -9.49
C LEU A 40 -0.32 18.28 -7.95
N PRO A 41 0.51 19.06 -7.25
CA PRO A 41 0.53 19.06 -5.79
C PRO A 41 -0.79 19.56 -5.21
N ARG A 42 -1.20 18.95 -4.09
CA ARG A 42 -2.24 19.49 -3.23
C ARG A 42 -1.75 20.82 -2.61
N PRO A 43 -2.64 21.79 -2.35
CA PRO A 43 -2.27 23.07 -1.76
C PRO A 43 -1.45 22.93 -0.47
N GLU A 44 -1.84 22.00 0.41
CA GLU A 44 -1.20 21.79 1.71
C GLU A 44 0.23 21.26 1.53
N LEU A 45 0.43 20.27 0.66
CA LEU A 45 1.75 19.74 0.35
C LEU A 45 2.66 20.81 -0.25
N LEU A 46 2.13 21.63 -1.17
CA LEU A 46 2.88 22.71 -1.79
C LEU A 46 3.31 23.76 -0.76
N SER A 47 2.42 24.13 0.16
CA SER A 47 2.71 25.04 1.28
C SER A 47 3.87 24.53 2.13
N VAL A 48 3.78 23.28 2.62
CA VAL A 48 4.83 22.68 3.46
C VAL A 48 6.15 22.58 2.70
N PHE A 49 6.15 22.18 1.43
CA PHE A 49 7.35 22.11 0.61
C PHE A 49 8.04 23.47 0.44
N VAL A 50 7.28 24.53 0.10
CA VAL A 50 7.83 25.88 -0.11
C VAL A 50 8.42 26.43 1.19
N ARG A 51 7.78 26.19 2.34
CA ARG A 51 8.30 26.55 3.66
C ARG A 51 9.56 25.77 4.03
N ALA A 52 9.59 24.46 3.79
CA ALA A 52 10.77 23.62 4.06
C ALA A 52 12.00 24.06 3.23
N CYS A 53 11.76 24.55 2.00
CA CYS A 53 12.77 25.16 1.15
C CYS A 53 13.19 26.58 1.57
N GLY A 54 12.59 27.16 2.62
CA GLY A 54 12.92 28.51 3.11
C GLY A 54 12.34 29.65 2.29
N ALA A 55 11.32 29.40 1.46
CA ALA A 55 10.69 30.39 0.58
C ALA A 55 9.26 30.74 1.02
N ALA A 56 9.02 30.76 2.34
CA ALA A 56 7.70 31.00 2.93
C ALA A 56 7.07 32.34 2.51
N ASP A 57 7.90 33.35 2.24
CA ASP A 57 7.49 34.66 1.72
C ASP A 57 6.83 34.58 0.34
N ARG A 58 7.18 33.57 -0.47
CA ARG A 58 6.63 33.35 -1.82
C ARG A 58 5.48 32.35 -1.84
N GLU A 59 5.07 31.78 -0.71
CA GLU A 59 4.07 30.70 -0.64
C GLU A 59 2.76 31.07 -1.35
N ALA A 60 2.25 32.27 -1.15
CA ALA A 60 1.01 32.73 -1.77
C ALA A 60 1.09 32.78 -3.31
N ASP A 61 2.26 33.07 -3.86
CA ASP A 61 2.50 33.09 -5.31
C ASP A 61 2.51 31.67 -5.88
N TRP A 62 3.13 30.74 -5.16
CA TRP A 62 3.13 29.32 -5.51
C TRP A 62 1.73 28.72 -5.51
N LEU A 63 0.92 29.02 -4.48
CA LEU A 63 -0.46 28.56 -4.41
C LEU A 63 -1.31 29.12 -5.56
N ARG A 64 -1.20 30.42 -5.85
CA ARG A 64 -1.88 31.04 -7.01
C ARG A 64 -1.48 30.41 -8.34
N ALA A 65 -0.19 30.14 -8.54
CA ALA A 65 0.29 29.47 -9.75
C ALA A 65 -0.27 28.04 -9.87
N ARG A 66 -0.31 27.30 -8.77
CA ARG A 66 -0.92 25.96 -8.72
C ARG A 66 -2.41 26.01 -9.04
N ASP A 67 -3.15 26.98 -8.53
CA ASP A 67 -4.58 27.12 -8.80
C ASP A 67 -4.86 27.49 -10.25
N ALA A 68 -4.02 28.33 -10.86
CA ALA A 68 -4.08 28.60 -12.30
C ALA A 68 -3.85 27.33 -13.16
N LEU A 69 -2.98 26.42 -12.71
CA LEU A 69 -2.76 25.12 -13.37
C LEU A 69 -3.91 24.13 -13.12
N ALA A 70 -4.59 24.23 -11.98
CA ALA A 70 -5.73 23.37 -11.65
C ALA A 70 -7.02 23.80 -12.35
N ALA A 71 -7.13 25.07 -12.73
CA ALA A 71 -8.30 25.57 -13.43
C ALA A 71 -8.41 24.91 -14.82
N PRO A 72 -9.59 24.40 -15.20
CA PRO A 72 -9.80 23.96 -16.57
C PRO A 72 -9.55 25.13 -17.52
N PRO A 73 -9.02 24.89 -18.74
CA PRO A 73 -8.92 25.95 -19.73
C PRO A 73 -10.31 26.56 -19.88
N SER A 74 -10.41 27.84 -19.53
CA SER A 74 -11.66 28.58 -19.67
C SER A 74 -12.10 28.40 -21.12
N PRO A 75 -13.31 27.90 -21.41
CA PRO A 75 -13.80 27.90 -22.77
C PRO A 75 -13.75 29.36 -23.21
N LEU A 76 -12.91 29.64 -24.20
CA LEU A 76 -12.96 30.91 -24.92
C LEU A 76 -14.42 31.07 -25.31
N LEU A 77 -15.14 31.91 -24.57
CA LEU A 77 -16.47 32.33 -24.97
C LEU A 77 -16.28 32.85 -26.39
N PRO A 78 -16.96 32.27 -27.40
CA PRO A 78 -16.90 32.82 -28.73
C PRO A 78 -17.23 34.30 -28.62
N ALA A 79 -16.38 35.14 -29.20
CA ALA A 79 -16.58 36.57 -29.22
C ALA A 79 -18.05 36.87 -29.56
N PRO A 80 -18.70 37.82 -28.87
CA PRO A 80 -20.10 38.11 -29.12
C PRO A 80 -20.29 38.33 -30.63
N PRO A 81 -21.25 37.63 -31.28
CA PRO A 81 -21.47 37.81 -32.69
C PRO A 81 -21.77 39.29 -32.96
N SER A 82 -21.01 39.87 -33.88
CA SER A 82 -21.29 41.20 -34.41
C SER A 82 -22.75 41.26 -34.89
N PRO A 83 -23.51 42.33 -34.58
CA PRO A 83 -24.93 42.41 -34.91
C PRO A 83 -25.11 42.74 -36.40
N ALA A 84 -24.89 41.75 -37.26
CA ALA A 84 -25.21 41.81 -38.68
C ALA A 84 -25.35 40.39 -39.24
N ASP A 85 -26.46 39.74 -38.89
CA ASP A 85 -27.28 38.86 -39.75
C ASP A 85 -28.21 38.01 -38.87
N GLU A 86 -29.34 38.62 -38.46
CA GLU A 86 -30.48 37.87 -37.97
C GLU A 86 -31.12 37.10 -39.14
N ARG A 87 -30.87 35.78 -39.19
CA ARG A 87 -31.83 34.83 -39.77
C ARG A 87 -32.40 33.97 -38.65
N PRO A 88 -33.74 33.89 -38.50
CA PRO A 88 -34.36 33.13 -37.42
C PRO A 88 -34.09 31.63 -37.57
N PRO A 89 -33.81 30.89 -36.48
CA PRO A 89 -33.57 29.46 -36.55
C PRO A 89 -34.88 28.68 -36.69
N ALA A 90 -34.91 27.73 -37.63
CA ALA A 90 -35.94 26.71 -37.70
C ALA A 90 -35.90 25.84 -36.43
N ALA A 91 -37.03 25.78 -35.73
CA ALA A 91 -37.20 25.01 -34.51
C ALA A 91 -37.02 23.50 -34.76
N LEU A 92 -35.87 22.93 -34.38
CA LEU A 92 -35.72 21.48 -34.28
C LEU A 92 -36.14 21.02 -32.88
N ARG A 93 -37.33 20.44 -32.86
CA ARG A 93 -38.06 19.86 -31.73
C ARG A 93 -37.20 18.84 -30.95
N ARG A 94 -36.71 19.20 -29.76
CA ARG A 94 -36.16 18.25 -28.78
C ARG A 94 -37.28 17.33 -28.29
N ARG A 95 -37.20 16.03 -28.62
CA ARG A 95 -37.99 14.98 -27.95
C ARG A 95 -37.19 14.45 -26.77
N ILE A 96 -37.64 14.77 -25.56
CA ILE A 96 -37.16 14.20 -24.30
C ILE A 96 -38.07 13.00 -23.96
N PRO A 97 -37.57 11.76 -23.87
CA PRO A 97 -38.38 10.65 -23.39
C PRO A 97 -38.53 10.74 -21.86
N ARG A 98 -39.77 10.87 -21.41
CA ARG A 98 -40.16 10.80 -19.99
C ARG A 98 -40.19 9.32 -19.58
N LEU A 99 -39.32 8.91 -18.67
CA LEU A 99 -39.39 7.59 -18.03
C LEU A 99 -40.40 7.66 -16.86
N PRO A 100 -41.41 6.77 -16.78
CA PRO A 100 -42.38 6.79 -15.69
C PRO A 100 -41.85 6.11 -14.44
N LEU A 101 -42.07 6.78 -13.30
CA LEU A 101 -41.92 6.26 -11.94
C LEU A 101 -43.00 5.19 -11.70
N VAL A 102 -42.62 3.93 -11.59
CA VAL A 102 -43.55 2.85 -11.20
C VAL A 102 -43.28 2.48 -9.75
N ALA A 103 -44.15 2.95 -8.87
CA ALA A 103 -44.29 2.42 -7.52
C ALA A 103 -45.11 1.13 -7.59
N SER A 104 -44.59 0.04 -7.02
CA SER A 104 -45.40 -1.13 -6.67
C SER A 104 -44.94 -1.66 -5.32
N PHE A 105 -45.80 -1.46 -4.32
CA PHE A 105 -45.80 -2.18 -3.04
C PHE A 105 -46.39 -3.57 -3.26
N THR A 106 -45.74 -4.63 -2.77
CA THR A 106 -46.44 -5.84 -2.30
C THR A 106 -45.76 -6.37 -1.04
N LEU A 107 -46.46 -6.23 0.08
CA LEU A 107 -46.30 -7.05 1.29
C LEU A 107 -46.62 -8.51 0.96
N ALA A 108 -45.81 -9.44 1.43
CA ALA A 108 -46.28 -10.76 1.85
C ALA A 108 -45.34 -11.29 2.94
N ALA A 109 -45.91 -11.39 4.15
CA ALA A 109 -45.31 -12.07 5.28
C ALA A 109 -45.39 -13.59 5.10
N ALA A 110 -44.34 -14.30 5.48
CA ALA A 110 -44.44 -15.69 5.90
C ALA A 110 -43.41 -15.96 7.00
N VAL A 111 -43.95 -16.09 8.21
CA VAL A 111 -43.33 -16.60 9.42
C VAL A 111 -42.93 -18.05 9.19
N LEU A 112 -41.71 -18.43 9.58
CA LEU A 112 -41.42 -19.78 10.05
C LEU A 112 -40.34 -19.74 11.12
N VAL A 113 -40.83 -19.69 12.36
CA VAL A 113 -40.13 -20.00 13.60
C VAL A 113 -39.99 -21.52 13.69
N TRP A 114 -38.77 -22.04 13.84
CA TRP A 114 -38.45 -23.28 14.56
C TRP A 114 -37.07 -23.04 15.19
N ALA A 115 -37.01 -22.56 16.43
CA ALA A 115 -37.12 -23.32 17.69
C ALA A 115 -35.87 -24.16 17.97
N LEU A 116 -35.14 -23.69 18.98
CA LEU A 116 -34.08 -24.37 19.72
C LEU A 116 -34.52 -25.76 20.17
N THR A 117 -33.65 -26.75 20.01
CA THR A 117 -33.62 -27.93 20.87
C THR A 117 -32.18 -28.22 21.32
N PRO A 118 -31.87 -28.06 22.61
CA PRO A 118 -30.69 -28.64 23.22
C PRO A 118 -31.05 -30.02 23.79
N SER A 119 -30.26 -31.06 23.51
CA SER A 119 -30.26 -32.24 24.37
C SER A 119 -29.18 -33.27 24.00
N LEU A 120 -28.32 -33.48 25.00
CA LEU A 120 -27.86 -34.77 25.52
C LEU A 120 -26.94 -35.63 24.64
N SER A 121 -25.67 -35.63 25.06
CA SER A 121 -24.93 -36.82 25.50
C SER A 121 -25.21 -38.13 24.78
N GLU A 122 -24.25 -38.60 23.99
CA GLU A 122 -24.02 -40.03 23.87
C GLU A 122 -22.54 -40.29 23.56
N GLN A 123 -21.82 -40.75 24.58
CA GLN A 123 -20.48 -41.34 24.48
C GLN A 123 -20.67 -42.84 24.23
N PRO A 124 -20.05 -43.43 23.19
CA PRO A 124 -19.78 -44.85 23.22
C PRO A 124 -18.29 -45.15 23.18
N ALA A 125 -17.90 -45.92 24.19
CA ALA A 125 -17.05 -47.09 24.13
C ALA A 125 -15.59 -46.93 23.69
N ALA A 126 -14.74 -47.15 24.69
CA ALA A 126 -13.38 -47.65 24.56
C ALA A 126 -13.25 -48.77 23.51
N ALA A 127 -12.20 -48.68 22.70
CA ALA A 127 -11.62 -49.77 21.94
C ALA A 127 -10.10 -49.81 22.21
N PRO A 128 -9.45 -50.98 22.08
CA PRO A 128 -8.38 -51.41 22.96
C PRO A 128 -7.02 -50.84 22.61
N GLN A 129 -6.21 -50.65 23.66
CA GLN A 129 -4.77 -50.42 23.55
C GLN A 129 -4.11 -51.58 22.81
N HIS A 130 -3.62 -51.33 21.61
CA HIS A 130 -2.57 -52.13 21.01
C HIS A 130 -1.25 -51.38 21.17
N GLN A 131 -0.42 -51.93 22.04
CA GLN A 131 0.98 -51.59 22.20
C GLN A 131 1.67 -51.83 20.86
N SER A 132 1.84 -50.77 20.07
CA SER A 132 2.76 -50.80 18.94
C SER A 132 4.14 -50.42 19.48
N VAL A 133 4.99 -51.43 19.53
CA VAL A 133 6.40 -51.38 19.93
C VAL A 133 7.08 -50.16 19.30
N ALA A 134 7.64 -49.30 20.16
CA ALA A 134 8.39 -48.13 19.76
C ALA A 134 9.65 -48.56 18.98
N ALA A 135 9.64 -48.33 17.67
CA ALA A 135 10.86 -48.23 16.89
C ALA A 135 11.63 -46.97 17.35
N PRO A 136 12.97 -47.00 17.38
CA PRO A 136 13.76 -45.88 17.86
C PRO A 136 13.48 -44.65 17.00
N GLN A 137 12.91 -43.63 17.63
CA GLN A 137 12.79 -42.30 17.05
C GLN A 137 14.21 -41.76 16.90
N HIS A 138 14.77 -41.87 15.71
CA HIS A 138 15.84 -40.97 15.31
C HIS A 138 15.28 -39.56 15.42
N GLN A 139 15.68 -38.87 16.49
CA GLN A 139 15.58 -37.43 16.60
C GLN A 139 16.39 -36.86 15.45
N SER A 140 15.72 -36.67 14.31
CA SER A 140 16.21 -35.81 13.26
C SER A 140 16.17 -34.41 13.86
N VAL A 141 17.31 -34.00 14.40
CA VAL A 141 17.55 -32.61 14.76
C VAL A 141 17.33 -31.83 13.47
N ALA A 142 16.15 -31.20 13.34
CA ALA A 142 15.83 -30.37 12.20
C ALA A 142 16.95 -29.32 12.10
N ALA A 143 17.65 -29.30 10.98
CA ALA A 143 18.63 -28.26 10.71
C ALA A 143 17.94 -26.90 10.90
N PRO A 144 18.60 -25.92 11.55
CA PRO A 144 18.02 -24.60 11.73
C PRO A 144 17.60 -24.07 10.35
N ALA A 145 16.34 -23.63 10.24
CA ALA A 145 15.86 -23.02 9.02
C ALA A 145 16.72 -21.79 8.73
N VAL A 146 17.42 -21.81 7.60
CA VAL A 146 18.23 -20.67 7.18
C VAL A 146 17.28 -19.55 6.77
N LEU A 147 17.35 -18.42 7.46
CA LEU A 147 16.55 -17.24 7.12
C LEU A 147 17.10 -16.59 5.82
N PRO A 148 16.22 -16.12 4.93
CA PRO A 148 16.63 -15.50 3.68
C PRO A 148 17.31 -14.16 3.99
N THR A 149 18.43 -13.88 3.32
CA THR A 149 19.20 -12.64 3.45
C THR A 149 19.56 -12.11 2.06
N GLY A 150 19.77 -10.80 1.95
CA GLY A 150 20.16 -10.19 0.68
C GLY A 150 18.95 -9.85 -0.19
N TRP A 151 19.16 -9.85 -1.51
CA TRP A 151 18.11 -9.47 -2.46
C TRP A 151 17.07 -10.58 -2.55
N VAL A 152 15.81 -10.22 -2.36
CA VAL A 152 14.71 -11.18 -2.35
C VAL A 152 13.52 -10.71 -3.17
N ARG A 153 12.65 -11.66 -3.48
CA ARG A 153 11.28 -11.43 -3.91
C ARG A 153 10.33 -11.94 -2.84
N ILE A 154 9.38 -11.10 -2.43
CA ILE A 154 8.36 -11.44 -1.45
C ILE A 154 7.02 -11.58 -2.18
N ARG A 155 6.36 -12.74 -2.08
CA ARG A 155 5.09 -13.04 -2.76
C ARG A 155 4.06 -13.59 -1.76
N PRO A 156 2.83 -13.09 -1.70
CA PRO A 156 1.79 -13.69 -0.85
C PRO A 156 1.53 -15.13 -1.26
N VAL A 157 1.37 -16.06 -0.30
CA VAL A 157 1.02 -17.45 -0.66
C VAL A 157 -0.37 -17.58 -1.28
N THR A 158 -1.26 -16.61 -1.01
CA THR A 158 -2.62 -16.53 -1.55
C THR A 158 -2.67 -16.06 -3.01
N ALA A 159 -1.61 -15.40 -3.50
CA ALA A 159 -1.51 -14.86 -4.86
C ALA A 159 -0.04 -14.90 -5.34
N PRO A 160 0.49 -16.10 -5.64
CA PRO A 160 1.92 -16.30 -5.91
C PRO A 160 2.40 -15.61 -7.21
N GLU A 161 1.53 -15.18 -8.09
CA GLU A 161 1.86 -14.38 -9.28
C GLU A 161 2.14 -12.89 -8.96
N LEU A 162 1.79 -12.45 -7.75
CA LEU A 162 1.97 -11.08 -7.28
C LEU A 162 3.16 -10.96 -6.33
N CYS A 163 3.75 -9.78 -6.33
CA CYS A 163 4.89 -9.39 -5.52
C CYS A 163 4.50 -8.26 -4.57
N LEU A 164 5.04 -8.29 -3.37
CA LEU A 164 4.96 -7.19 -2.42
C LEU A 164 5.86 -6.05 -2.87
N THR A 165 5.25 -4.91 -3.21
CA THR A 165 5.91 -3.73 -3.77
C THR A 165 5.27 -2.44 -3.28
N ASP A 166 5.83 -1.30 -3.66
CA ASP A 166 5.18 -0.01 -3.45
C ASP A 166 4.01 0.21 -4.43
N GLY A 167 3.00 0.92 -3.94
CA GLY A 167 1.82 1.33 -4.70
C GLY A 167 0.88 2.19 -3.87
N ARG A 168 -0.21 2.66 -4.48
CA ARG A 168 -1.21 3.50 -3.81
C ARG A 168 -2.34 2.64 -3.26
N VAL A 169 -2.89 3.02 -2.10
CA VAL A 169 -4.12 2.40 -1.58
C VAL A 169 -5.28 2.62 -2.56
N ARG A 170 -6.13 1.61 -2.72
CA ARG A 170 -7.18 1.58 -3.75
C ARG A 170 -8.29 2.59 -3.49
N ASP A 171 -8.59 2.84 -2.22
CA ASP A 171 -9.59 3.82 -1.78
C ASP A 171 -9.07 5.28 -1.84
N GLN A 172 -7.79 5.48 -2.16
CA GLN A 172 -7.11 6.78 -2.22
C GLN A 172 -7.18 7.61 -0.93
N ARG A 173 -7.52 6.99 0.22
CA ARG A 173 -7.59 7.69 1.51
C ARG A 173 -6.23 8.15 2.01
N TYR A 174 -5.17 7.52 1.49
CA TYR A 174 -3.79 7.77 1.83
C TYR A 174 -2.99 8.00 0.56
N THR A 175 -2.31 9.13 0.48
CA THR A 175 -1.61 9.56 -0.75
C THR A 175 -0.21 8.96 -0.91
N PRO A 176 0.59 8.78 0.16
CA PRO A 176 1.91 8.15 0.02
C PRO A 176 1.84 6.72 -0.52
N LEU A 177 2.92 6.30 -1.17
CA LEU A 177 3.10 4.90 -1.55
C LEU A 177 3.23 4.03 -0.31
N VAL A 178 2.58 2.89 -0.34
CA VAL A 178 2.59 1.89 0.72
C VAL A 178 2.77 0.50 0.12
N ALA A 179 2.92 -0.50 0.98
CA ALA A 179 2.95 -1.88 0.56
C ALA A 179 1.62 -2.37 -0.01
N VAL A 180 1.71 -2.84 -1.24
CA VAL A 180 0.61 -3.47 -1.97
C VAL A 180 1.14 -4.67 -2.76
N GLN A 181 0.26 -5.52 -3.24
CA GLN A 181 0.61 -6.59 -4.19
C GLN A 181 0.46 -6.12 -5.64
N ARG A 182 1.49 -6.31 -6.47
CA ARG A 182 1.47 -6.00 -7.91
C ARG A 182 1.99 -7.17 -8.74
N PRO A 183 1.63 -7.29 -10.02
CA PRO A 183 2.21 -8.32 -10.89
C PRO A 183 3.75 -8.25 -10.82
N CYS A 184 4.41 -9.38 -10.58
CA CYS A 184 5.85 -9.40 -10.37
C CYS A 184 6.68 -8.86 -11.55
N GLY A 185 6.13 -8.87 -12.78
CA GLY A 185 6.76 -8.28 -13.96
C GLY A 185 6.63 -6.74 -14.04
N GLU A 186 5.62 -6.16 -13.39
CA GLU A 186 5.35 -4.72 -13.32
C GLU A 186 5.86 -4.08 -12.02
N ALA A 187 6.21 -4.92 -11.05
CA ALA A 187 6.90 -4.58 -9.81
C ALA A 187 8.30 -4.02 -10.06
N GLY A 188 8.97 -4.45 -11.14
CA GLY A 188 10.22 -3.85 -11.59
C GLY A 188 9.96 -2.44 -12.11
N PRO A 189 10.81 -1.46 -11.78
CA PRO A 189 12.21 -1.61 -11.37
C PRO A 189 12.46 -1.54 -9.85
N GLN A 190 11.48 -1.73 -8.98
CA GLN A 190 11.76 -1.81 -7.55
C GLN A 190 12.46 -3.13 -7.18
N ALA A 191 13.42 -3.08 -6.26
CA ALA A 191 14.05 -4.27 -5.68
C ALA A 191 13.92 -4.32 -4.16
N THR A 192 13.82 -5.53 -3.60
CA THR A 192 13.73 -5.74 -2.15
C THR A 192 15.03 -6.33 -1.61
N LEU A 193 15.58 -5.72 -0.56
CA LEU A 193 16.73 -6.20 0.20
C LEU A 193 16.28 -6.50 1.63
N LEU A 194 16.52 -7.73 2.10
CA LEU A 194 16.46 -8.07 3.52
C LEU A 194 17.84 -7.82 4.13
N GLU A 195 17.95 -6.73 4.88
CA GLU A 195 19.15 -6.36 5.63
C GLU A 195 19.03 -6.90 7.06
N PRO A 196 19.92 -7.79 7.51
CA PRO A 196 19.89 -8.34 8.85
C PRO A 196 20.30 -7.29 9.89
N LEU A 197 19.57 -7.23 11.00
CA LEU A 197 19.91 -6.42 12.18
C LEU A 197 20.55 -7.26 13.30
N GLY A 198 20.37 -8.58 13.23
CA GLY A 198 20.84 -9.55 14.21
C GLY A 198 19.73 -10.51 14.61
N GLY A 199 20.06 -11.75 14.98
CA GLY A 199 19.05 -12.75 15.30
C GLY A 199 18.11 -13.03 14.12
N ASP A 200 16.81 -12.87 14.34
CA ASP A 200 15.74 -12.99 13.35
C ASP A 200 15.15 -11.63 12.90
N GLU A 201 15.79 -10.51 13.28
CA GLU A 201 15.34 -9.16 12.94
C GLU A 201 15.98 -8.62 11.66
N TYR A 202 15.16 -7.93 10.87
CA TYR A 202 15.51 -7.39 9.55
C TYR A 202 14.92 -6.01 9.31
N HIS A 203 15.65 -5.20 8.55
CA HIS A 203 15.02 -4.17 7.71
C HIS A 203 14.63 -4.76 6.37
N ILE A 204 13.40 -4.47 5.95
CA ILE A 204 12.95 -4.68 4.58
C ILE A 204 13.16 -3.38 3.81
N GLN A 205 14.13 -3.36 2.90
CA GLN A 205 14.44 -2.18 2.11
C GLN A 205 13.89 -2.31 0.70
N TRP A 206 13.31 -1.23 0.19
CA TRP A 206 13.02 -1.06 -1.21
C TRP A 206 13.99 -0.10 -1.87
N HIS A 207 14.49 -0.50 -3.03
CA HIS A 207 15.36 0.30 -3.87
C HIS A 207 14.61 0.58 -5.17
N HIS A 208 14.19 1.82 -5.34
CA HIS A 208 13.48 2.31 -6.51
C HIS A 208 14.39 3.26 -7.30
N PRO A 209 14.45 3.21 -8.64
CA PRO A 209 15.28 4.16 -9.40
C PRO A 209 14.83 5.61 -9.22
N ASP A 210 13.51 5.85 -9.22
CA ASP A 210 12.96 7.20 -9.06
C ASP A 210 12.93 7.70 -7.61
N TYR A 211 12.79 6.78 -6.65
CA TYR A 211 12.57 7.09 -5.24
C TYR A 211 13.70 6.55 -4.36
N GLY A 212 14.88 6.24 -4.91
CA GLY A 212 16.02 5.71 -4.16
C GLY A 212 15.69 4.58 -3.18
N LYS A 213 16.47 4.50 -2.09
CA LYS A 213 16.25 3.55 -1.00
C LYS A 213 15.16 4.07 -0.06
N GLY A 214 14.27 3.18 0.39
CA GLY A 214 13.39 3.37 1.54
C GLY A 214 13.22 2.10 2.36
N CYS A 215 13.23 2.22 3.69
CA CYS A 215 13.05 1.11 4.63
C CYS A 215 11.59 1.05 5.10
N LEU A 216 10.96 -0.12 5.02
CA LEU A 216 9.56 -0.27 5.41
C LEU A 216 9.33 0.06 6.88
N LYS A 217 8.31 0.87 7.14
CA LYS A 217 7.81 1.23 8.46
C LYS A 217 6.33 0.92 8.54
N ALA A 218 5.95 0.14 9.54
CA ALA A 218 4.56 -0.04 9.93
C ALA A 218 4.06 1.21 10.65
N LEU A 219 3.11 1.93 10.05
CA LEU A 219 2.60 3.19 10.59
C LEU A 219 1.70 2.93 11.80
N THR A 220 2.00 3.60 12.92
CA THR A 220 1.28 3.47 14.20
C THR A 220 0.23 4.54 14.44
N ASP A 221 0.13 5.53 13.57
CA ASP A 221 -0.78 6.66 13.71
C ASP A 221 -1.18 7.26 12.36
N GLY A 222 -2.01 8.30 12.43
CA GLY A 222 -2.40 9.10 11.28
C GLY A 222 -3.31 8.36 10.28
N PRO A 223 -3.56 8.96 9.11
CA PRO A 223 -4.45 8.40 8.10
C PRO A 223 -3.89 7.12 7.45
N GLY A 224 -2.60 6.86 7.62
CA GLY A 224 -1.90 5.66 7.15
C GLY A 224 -1.84 4.52 8.18
N LEU A 225 -2.47 4.67 9.35
CA LEU A 225 -2.44 3.68 10.42
C LEU A 225 -2.61 2.24 9.90
N GLY A 226 -1.67 1.37 10.27
CA GLY A 226 -1.64 -0.03 9.89
C GLY A 226 -1.10 -0.32 8.49
N LEU A 227 -0.80 0.69 7.67
CA LEU A 227 -0.10 0.51 6.39
C LEU A 227 1.42 0.43 6.60
N LEU A 228 2.14 -0.06 5.60
CA LEU A 228 3.60 -0.05 5.57
C LEU A 228 4.09 0.95 4.53
N GLU A 229 4.83 1.98 4.95
CA GLU A 229 5.40 3.01 4.09
C GLU A 229 6.94 2.88 4.02
N PRO A 230 7.59 3.12 2.86
CA PRO A 230 9.04 3.20 2.77
C PRO A 230 9.56 4.56 3.28
N MET A 231 10.38 4.54 4.34
CA MET A 231 11.02 5.71 4.95
C MET A 231 12.45 5.93 4.42
N ASP A 232 12.88 7.19 4.25
CA ASP A 232 14.23 7.54 3.79
C ASP A 232 15.33 7.13 4.80
N ASP A 233 15.05 7.39 6.08
CA ASP A 233 15.94 7.03 7.18
C ASP A 233 15.54 5.67 7.75
N CYS A 234 16.41 4.68 7.54
CA CYS A 234 16.20 3.33 8.03
C CYS A 234 16.22 3.23 9.55
N ILE A 235 16.74 4.24 10.28
CA ILE A 235 16.59 4.31 11.74
C ILE A 235 15.11 4.40 12.13
N GLN A 236 14.26 4.96 11.27
CA GLN A 236 12.81 5.02 11.48
C GLN A 236 12.05 3.81 10.93
N GLY A 237 12.74 2.87 10.28
CA GLY A 237 12.15 1.64 9.75
C GLY A 237 11.68 0.72 10.88
N SER A 238 10.72 -0.14 10.58
CA SER A 238 10.31 -1.20 11.52
C SER A 238 11.34 -2.32 11.52
N HIS A 239 11.58 -2.90 12.70
CA HIS A 239 12.32 -4.14 12.84
C HIS A 239 11.36 -5.30 12.60
N PHE A 240 11.57 -6.05 11.53
CA PHE A 240 10.74 -7.20 11.17
C PHE A 240 11.39 -8.49 11.64
N HIS A 241 10.68 -9.28 12.43
CA HIS A 241 10.99 -10.69 12.60
C HIS A 241 10.53 -11.45 11.36
N VAL A 242 11.45 -12.16 10.71
CA VAL A 242 11.16 -13.00 9.54
C VAL A 242 11.10 -14.45 10.01
N GLU A 243 9.91 -14.91 10.36
CA GLU A 243 9.70 -16.19 11.04
C GLU A 243 9.30 -17.28 10.04
N PRO A 244 9.95 -18.46 10.03
CA PRO A 244 9.54 -19.57 9.19
C PRO A 244 8.10 -20.00 9.48
N SER A 245 7.30 -20.20 8.43
CA SER A 245 5.94 -20.71 8.51
C SER A 245 5.79 -21.97 7.68
N GLY A 246 5.19 -23.01 8.24
CA GLY A 246 5.03 -24.31 7.58
C GLY A 246 6.24 -25.24 7.70
N PRO A 247 6.33 -26.30 6.86
CA PRO A 247 7.42 -27.27 6.92
C PRO A 247 8.80 -26.64 6.69
N ALA A 248 9.84 -27.23 7.27
CA ALA A 248 11.22 -26.78 7.06
C ALA A 248 11.57 -26.78 5.56
N GLY A 249 12.14 -25.68 5.07
CA GLY A 249 12.52 -25.51 3.67
C GLY A 249 11.38 -25.15 2.70
N SER A 250 10.17 -24.91 3.20
CA SER A 250 9.04 -24.41 2.40
C SER A 250 9.27 -23.03 1.76
N GLY A 251 10.21 -22.26 2.29
CA GLY A 251 10.48 -20.88 1.85
C GLY A 251 9.34 -19.91 2.19
N THR A 252 8.43 -20.31 3.08
CA THR A 252 7.32 -19.49 3.54
C THR A 252 7.59 -18.88 4.91
N TYR A 253 7.22 -17.62 5.08
CA TYR A 253 7.53 -16.83 6.25
C TYR A 253 6.34 -15.94 6.67
N VAL A 254 6.31 -15.60 7.95
CA VAL A 254 5.49 -14.53 8.52
C VAL A 254 6.41 -13.35 8.82
N LEU A 255 5.95 -12.14 8.51
CA LEU A 255 6.67 -10.90 8.76
C LEU A 255 6.02 -10.19 9.95
N ARG A 256 6.65 -10.24 11.13
CA ARG A 256 6.10 -9.71 12.38
C ARG A 256 6.86 -8.48 12.84
N VAL A 257 6.16 -7.51 13.41
CA VAL A 257 6.74 -6.34 14.10
C VAL A 257 6.24 -6.34 15.54
N ASP A 258 7.16 -6.21 16.49
CA ASP A 258 6.84 -6.19 17.91
C ASP A 258 5.82 -5.10 18.25
N GLY A 259 4.78 -5.48 19.02
CA GLY A 259 3.68 -4.59 19.41
C GLY A 259 2.71 -4.18 18.29
N GLN A 260 3.02 -4.46 17.01
CA GLN A 260 2.19 -4.09 15.86
C GLN A 260 1.56 -5.30 15.14
N GLY A 261 2.03 -6.51 15.43
CA GLY A 261 1.49 -7.75 14.87
C GLY A 261 2.18 -8.18 13.59
N CYS A 262 1.44 -8.83 12.69
CA CYS A 262 1.98 -9.43 11.48
C CYS A 262 1.48 -8.69 10.24
N ALA A 263 2.38 -8.49 9.28
CA ALA A 263 2.00 -8.01 7.96
C ALA A 263 1.13 -9.06 7.27
N GLY A 264 0.05 -8.62 6.63
CA GLY A 264 -0.83 -9.48 5.87
C GLY A 264 -1.57 -8.73 4.78
N ILE A 265 -1.94 -9.45 3.73
CA ILE A 265 -2.75 -8.89 2.65
C ILE A 265 -4.16 -8.59 3.15
N ALA A 266 -4.64 -7.37 2.93
CA ALA A 266 -5.93 -6.91 3.41
C ALA A 266 -7.07 -7.84 2.96
N GLY A 267 -7.74 -8.45 3.93
CA GLY A 267 -8.85 -9.40 3.69
C GLY A 267 -8.46 -10.65 2.91
N ASP A 268 -7.19 -11.06 2.95
CA ASP A 268 -6.64 -12.19 2.16
C ASP A 268 -6.86 -12.02 0.64
N GLY A 269 -7.03 -10.78 0.16
CA GLY A 269 -7.36 -10.49 -1.23
C GLY A 269 -6.28 -10.97 -2.21
N THR A 270 -6.68 -11.43 -3.39
CA THR A 270 -5.76 -11.96 -4.41
C THR A 270 -5.60 -11.03 -5.62
N GLY A 271 -6.26 -9.87 -5.62
CA GLY A 271 -6.21 -8.91 -6.72
C GLY A 271 -5.04 -7.91 -6.63
N ALA A 272 -4.42 -7.56 -7.75
CA ALA A 272 -3.42 -6.50 -7.82
C ALA A 272 -3.91 -5.18 -7.20
N GLY A 273 -3.00 -4.45 -6.56
CA GLY A 273 -3.25 -3.23 -5.79
C GLY A 273 -3.78 -3.47 -4.37
N THR A 274 -3.99 -4.72 -3.95
CA THR A 274 -4.39 -5.01 -2.56
C THR A 274 -3.26 -4.66 -1.60
N GLU A 275 -3.61 -3.91 -0.56
CA GLU A 275 -2.71 -3.39 0.44
C GLU A 275 -2.22 -4.48 1.38
N THR A 276 -0.98 -4.36 1.84
CA THR A 276 -0.47 -5.09 3.00
C THR A 276 -0.65 -4.22 4.22
N VAL A 277 -1.30 -4.79 5.23
CA VAL A 277 -1.65 -4.13 6.49
C VAL A 277 -1.07 -4.91 7.66
N MET A 278 -0.80 -4.21 8.76
CA MET A 278 -0.49 -4.83 10.04
C MET A 278 -1.78 -5.31 10.70
N ALA A 279 -1.81 -6.56 11.12
CA ALA A 279 -2.94 -7.18 11.79
C ALA A 279 -2.49 -8.13 12.90
N HIS A 280 -3.43 -8.60 13.71
CA HIS A 280 -3.13 -9.63 14.70
C HIS A 280 -2.56 -10.89 14.02
N CYS A 281 -1.50 -11.47 14.58
CA CYS A 281 -0.82 -12.62 14.00
C CYS A 281 -1.71 -13.87 14.04
N VAL A 282 -2.08 -14.37 12.86
CA VAL A 282 -2.75 -15.66 12.67
C VAL A 282 -1.85 -16.70 12.00
N GLY A 283 -0.78 -16.26 11.32
CA GLY A 283 0.25 -17.13 10.73
C GLY A 283 -0.25 -18.03 9.59
N ARG A 284 -1.31 -17.62 8.89
CA ARG A 284 -1.93 -18.36 7.78
C ARG A 284 -2.53 -17.40 6.75
N GLY A 285 -2.93 -17.92 5.59
CA GLY A 285 -3.59 -17.12 4.55
C GLY A 285 -2.71 -15.97 4.07
N GLY A 286 -3.25 -14.76 3.98
CA GLY A 286 -2.58 -13.56 3.50
C GLY A 286 -1.45 -13.04 4.39
N GLN A 287 -1.20 -13.64 5.57
CA GLN A 287 -0.03 -13.33 6.42
C GLN A 287 1.20 -14.18 6.13
N VAL A 288 1.10 -15.13 5.20
CA VAL A 288 2.21 -16.00 4.84
C VAL A 288 2.72 -15.59 3.46
N PHE A 289 4.04 -15.47 3.35
CA PHE A 289 4.71 -15.02 2.13
C PHE A 289 5.79 -16.02 1.74
N PHE A 290 5.88 -16.32 0.44
CA PHE A 290 7.12 -16.86 -0.13
C PHE A 290 8.17 -15.76 -0.11
N VAL A 291 9.36 -16.07 0.41
CA VAL A 291 10.52 -15.17 0.38
C VAL A 291 11.65 -15.88 -0.34
N GLU A 292 11.91 -15.47 -1.57
CA GLU A 292 12.82 -16.16 -2.48
C GLU A 292 14.05 -15.31 -2.77
N PRO A 293 15.27 -15.84 -2.65
CA PRO A 293 16.47 -15.15 -3.08
C PRO A 293 16.41 -14.80 -4.57
N VAL A 294 16.82 -13.59 -4.92
CA VAL A 294 17.02 -13.16 -6.31
C VAL A 294 18.43 -12.61 -6.48
N THR A 295 18.91 -12.57 -7.72
CA THR A 295 20.16 -11.87 -8.02
C THR A 295 19.98 -10.37 -7.77
N ARG A 296 21.07 -9.71 -7.34
CA ARG A 296 21.06 -8.25 -7.20
C ARG A 296 20.63 -7.63 -8.53
N PRO A 297 19.54 -6.85 -8.55
CA PRO A 297 19.12 -6.19 -9.78
C PRO A 297 20.13 -5.11 -10.18
N THR A 298 20.43 -5.07 -11.46
CA THR A 298 21.21 -4.00 -12.06
C THR A 298 20.26 -2.88 -12.45
N PHE A 299 20.28 -1.79 -11.69
CA PHE A 299 19.60 -0.56 -12.12
C PHE A 299 20.47 0.10 -13.18
N SER A 300 20.00 0.09 -14.44
CA SER A 300 20.56 0.99 -15.43
C SER A 300 20.22 2.42 -15.00
N ALA A 301 21.24 3.23 -14.77
CA ALA A 301 21.02 4.67 -14.61
C ALA A 301 20.34 5.21 -15.89
N PRO A 302 19.33 6.08 -15.77
CA PRO A 302 18.70 6.72 -16.92
C PRO A 302 19.69 7.60 -17.69
#